data_AF-A0A626ATL4-F1
#
_entry.id   AF-A0A626ATL4-F1
#
_cell.length_a   1.000
_cell.length_b   1.000
_cell.length_c   1.000
_cell.angle_alpha   90.00
_cell.angle_beta   90.00
_cell.angle_gamma   90.00
#
_symmetry.space_group_name_H-M   'P 1'
#
loop_
_entity.id
_entity.type
_entity.pdbx_description
1 polymer ?
#
loop_
_entity_poly.entity_id
_entity_poly.type
_entity_poly.pdbx_seq_one_letter_code
_entity_poly.pdbx_strand_id
1 'polypeptide(L)'
;MHSWKKKLVVSQLALACTLAITSQANATTYDTWTYYDNPTTALDWTNMDNPGTVDGNYVNYSGFVYYNNTNGDFDQSFNGDTVNGTISTYYLNHDYTDGTNGNANQLDIANSVIHGSITSILPGGYLAHNGAYDMGYGYRQPGDAVIDTTWHDGDVFTLNIANSTIDDDYEALYFTDYYKDGDVTKSTNGLFDVSEGVAVNLDVESNINISNNSRVAGIALSQGNTYNEAYTTESHTWDNNINVSNSTVTSGSNTILESSGYGHFGNSDEPSDYTGPGDVALSFQDSSSSDYAMKNNAYFSNSTLMGDVAFTSTWNANFDPIGHDSNGDNVPDTNGGWADDGLNVDELNLTLDNG
;
A
#
# COMPACT_ATOMS: atom_id res chain seq x y z
N MET A 1 12.31 -7.07 54.73
CA MET A 1 11.30 -7.61 53.78
C MET A 1 10.70 -6.47 52.99
N HIS A 2 10.92 -6.50 51.67
CA HIS A 2 10.51 -5.50 50.68
C HIS A 2 9.00 -5.31 50.60
N SER A 3 8.53 -4.05 50.56
CA SER A 3 7.15 -3.70 50.17
C SER A 3 7.08 -2.48 49.24
N TRP A 4 8.03 -2.31 48.32
CA TRP A 4 8.08 -1.15 47.42
C TRP A 4 7.78 -1.46 45.95
N LYS A 5 7.53 -2.74 45.58
CA LYS A 5 7.26 -3.11 44.17
C LYS A 5 5.79 -2.97 43.73
N LYS A 6 4.82 -2.77 44.63
CA LYS A 6 3.39 -2.72 44.27
C LYS A 6 2.86 -1.33 43.86
N LYS A 7 3.51 -0.23 44.26
CA LYS A 7 3.05 1.13 43.92
C LYS A 7 3.48 1.62 42.54
N LEU A 8 4.62 1.15 42.04
CA LEU A 8 5.14 1.55 40.73
C LEU A 8 4.32 0.97 39.57
N VAL A 9 3.90 -0.29 39.70
CA VAL A 9 3.10 -0.98 38.66
C VAL A 9 1.70 -0.35 38.56
N VAL A 10 1.09 0.04 39.69
CA VAL A 10 -0.23 0.70 39.69
C VAL A 10 -0.15 2.11 39.10
N SER A 11 0.96 2.84 39.27
CA SER A 11 1.10 4.18 38.65
C SER A 11 1.40 4.09 37.15
N GLN A 12 2.17 3.08 36.71
CA GLN A 12 2.40 2.85 35.28
C GLN A 12 1.10 2.40 34.59
N LEU A 13 0.34 1.51 35.20
CA LEU A 13 -0.95 1.05 34.67
C LEU A 13 -1.98 2.17 34.65
N ALA A 14 -2.05 3.00 35.70
CA ALA A 14 -2.94 4.16 35.73
C ALA A 14 -2.52 5.23 34.70
N LEU A 15 -1.21 5.45 34.49
CA LEU A 15 -0.72 6.38 33.47
C LEU A 15 -1.01 5.87 32.06
N ALA A 16 -0.78 4.59 31.78
CA ALA A 16 -1.13 3.95 30.52
C ALA A 16 -2.65 3.99 30.25
N CYS A 17 -3.47 3.70 31.26
CA CYS A 17 -4.93 3.85 31.15
C CYS A 17 -5.37 5.30 30.97
N THR A 18 -4.70 6.28 31.58
CA THR A 18 -5.03 7.71 31.39
C THR A 18 -4.65 8.18 29.99
N LEU A 19 -3.48 7.76 29.46
CA LEU A 19 -3.06 8.02 28.07
C LEU A 19 -4.04 7.40 27.05
N ALA A 20 -4.44 6.14 27.26
CA ALA A 20 -5.43 5.45 26.42
C ALA A 20 -6.83 6.09 26.45
N ILE A 21 -7.24 6.65 27.60
CA ILE A 21 -8.51 7.36 27.72
C ILE A 21 -8.44 8.74 27.03
N THR A 22 -7.28 9.41 27.04
CA THR A 22 -7.10 10.68 26.34
C THR A 22 -6.90 10.53 24.82
N SER A 23 -6.37 9.41 24.32
CA SER A 23 -6.25 9.15 22.87
C SER A 23 -7.62 8.88 22.24
N GLN A 24 -8.53 8.19 22.94
CA GLN A 24 -9.89 7.94 22.46
C GLN A 24 -10.77 9.21 22.35
N ALA A 25 -10.36 10.33 22.95
CA ALA A 25 -11.18 11.56 22.98
C ALA A 25 -11.13 12.39 21.69
N ASN A 26 -10.25 12.06 20.74
CA ASN A 26 -10.17 12.70 19.40
C ASN A 26 -10.12 11.67 18.26
N ALA A 27 -10.46 10.41 18.51
CA ALA A 27 -10.51 9.37 17.49
C ALA A 27 -11.48 9.79 16.37
N THR A 28 -10.96 9.95 15.16
CA THR A 28 -11.77 10.25 13.98
C THR A 28 -11.99 8.97 13.19
N THR A 29 -13.20 8.81 12.65
CA THR A 29 -13.50 7.75 11.69
C THR A 29 -13.53 8.34 10.30
N TYR A 30 -12.79 7.73 9.37
CA TYR A 30 -12.70 8.14 7.98
C TYR A 30 -13.21 7.02 7.08
N ASP A 31 -14.11 7.34 6.16
CA ASP A 31 -14.48 6.46 5.06
C ASP A 31 -13.81 7.01 3.79
N THR A 32 -12.94 6.22 3.16
CA THR A 32 -12.13 6.72 2.03
C THR A 32 -12.93 6.80 0.73
N TRP A 33 -14.04 6.07 0.68
CA TRP A 33 -14.92 5.97 -0.48
C TRP A 33 -16.33 6.44 -0.14
N THR A 34 -16.98 7.16 -1.04
CA THR A 34 -18.39 7.50 -0.92
C THR A 34 -19.08 7.42 -2.27
N TYR A 35 -20.14 6.61 -2.36
CA TYR A 35 -21.04 6.61 -3.52
C TYR A 35 -22.21 7.56 -3.30
N TYR A 36 -22.37 8.53 -4.19
CA TYR A 36 -23.48 9.46 -4.23
C TYR A 36 -24.49 8.99 -5.26
N ASP A 37 -25.64 8.54 -4.78
CA ASP A 37 -26.72 7.98 -5.59
C ASP A 37 -27.80 9.03 -5.93
N ASN A 38 -28.14 9.12 -7.20
CA ASN A 38 -29.25 9.85 -7.79
C ASN A 38 -30.16 8.83 -8.53
N PRO A 39 -31.38 8.61 -8.02
CA PRO A 39 -32.25 7.55 -8.52
C PRO A 39 -32.83 7.81 -9.92
N THR A 40 -32.49 8.94 -10.54
CA THR A 40 -33.05 9.37 -11.84
C THR A 40 -32.06 9.37 -12.97
N THR A 41 -30.77 9.27 -12.69
CA THR A 41 -29.70 9.35 -13.68
C THR A 41 -28.80 8.13 -13.55
N ALA A 42 -28.30 7.64 -14.69
CA ALA A 42 -27.31 6.58 -14.69
C ALA A 42 -25.96 7.12 -14.23
N LEU A 43 -25.13 6.25 -13.66
CA LEU A 43 -23.72 6.54 -13.40
C LEU A 43 -22.98 7.03 -14.65
N ASP A 44 -22.40 8.23 -14.55
CA ASP A 44 -21.58 8.86 -15.59
C ASP A 44 -20.10 8.75 -15.23
N TRP A 45 -19.43 7.73 -15.77
CA TRP A 45 -18.00 7.51 -15.54
C TRP A 45 -17.11 8.62 -16.14
N THR A 46 -17.61 9.33 -17.15
CA THR A 46 -16.85 10.36 -17.86
C THR A 46 -16.56 11.58 -16.99
N ASN A 47 -17.34 11.78 -15.93
CA ASN A 47 -17.25 12.91 -15.02
C ASN A 47 -17.11 12.47 -13.55
N MET A 48 -16.59 11.26 -13.31
CA MET A 48 -16.16 10.81 -11.98
C MET A 48 -15.15 11.83 -11.43
N ASP A 49 -15.28 12.21 -10.17
CA ASP A 49 -14.43 13.21 -9.52
C ASP A 49 -14.63 14.68 -9.96
N ASN A 50 -15.79 15.03 -10.51
CA ASN A 50 -16.13 16.43 -10.82
C ASN A 50 -17.35 16.93 -10.01
N PRO A 51 -17.15 17.34 -8.74
CA PRO A 51 -18.22 17.70 -7.82
C PRO A 51 -19.18 18.74 -8.43
N GLY A 52 -20.48 18.40 -8.46
CA GLY A 52 -21.54 19.34 -8.83
C GLY A 52 -21.63 19.71 -10.32
N THR A 53 -20.95 18.99 -11.22
CA THR A 53 -20.97 19.30 -12.67
C THR A 53 -21.99 18.51 -13.48
N VAL A 54 -22.65 17.52 -12.87
CA VAL A 54 -23.80 16.78 -13.43
C VAL A 54 -24.82 16.47 -12.33
N ASP A 55 -26.10 16.49 -12.68
CA ASP A 55 -27.24 16.03 -11.87
C ASP A 55 -27.22 14.48 -11.81
N GLY A 56 -26.11 13.89 -11.36
CA GLY A 56 -25.70 12.51 -11.66
C GLY A 56 -25.14 11.72 -10.48
N ASN A 57 -25.10 10.39 -10.62
CA ASN A 57 -24.41 9.51 -9.66
C ASN A 57 -22.91 9.68 -9.79
N TYR A 58 -22.19 9.68 -8.67
CA TYR A 58 -20.73 9.65 -8.71
C TYR A 58 -20.12 8.95 -7.50
N VAL A 59 -18.89 8.48 -7.65
CA VAL A 59 -18.05 8.03 -6.53
C VAL A 59 -17.07 9.15 -6.19
N ASN A 60 -16.83 9.33 -4.91
CA ASN A 60 -15.81 10.22 -4.37
C ASN A 60 -14.77 9.37 -3.64
N TYR A 61 -13.50 9.70 -3.84
CA TYR A 61 -12.40 9.15 -3.08
C TYR A 61 -11.69 10.26 -2.32
N SER A 62 -11.53 10.09 -1.01
CA SER A 62 -10.89 11.05 -0.11
C SER A 62 -9.80 10.41 0.74
N GLY A 63 -9.22 9.29 0.26
CA GLY A 63 -8.18 8.55 0.95
C GLY A 63 -6.74 8.94 0.60
N PHE A 64 -6.53 10.04 -0.14
CA PHE A 64 -5.18 10.47 -0.50
C PHE A 64 -4.45 11.10 0.68
N VAL A 65 -3.16 10.79 0.80
CA VAL A 65 -2.23 11.44 1.73
C VAL A 65 -1.43 12.48 0.97
N TYR A 66 -1.40 13.70 1.50
CA TYR A 66 -0.63 14.81 0.94
C TYR A 66 0.31 15.40 1.99
N TYR A 67 1.38 16.01 1.52
CA TYR A 67 2.19 16.88 2.37
C TYR A 67 1.45 18.21 2.64
N ASN A 68 1.22 18.52 3.91
CA ASN A 68 0.61 19.77 4.37
C ASN A 68 -0.76 20.07 3.71
N ASN A 69 -1.71 19.18 3.99
CA ASN A 69 -3.05 19.25 3.44
C ASN A 69 -3.81 20.54 3.82
N THR A 70 -4.00 21.44 2.84
CA THR A 70 -4.92 22.60 2.96
C THR A 70 -6.31 22.35 2.38
N ASN A 71 -6.55 21.21 1.75
CA ASN A 71 -7.74 20.94 0.92
C ASN A 71 -8.73 19.92 1.53
N GLY A 72 -8.43 19.30 2.68
CA GLY A 72 -9.32 18.38 3.39
C GLY A 72 -9.03 16.89 3.18
N ASP A 73 -7.93 16.55 2.51
CA ASP A 73 -7.42 15.17 2.35
C ASP A 73 -6.81 14.61 3.66
N PHE A 74 -6.12 13.47 3.63
CA PHE A 74 -5.46 12.94 4.82
C PHE A 74 -4.08 13.60 5.06
N ASP A 75 -3.77 13.83 6.34
CA ASP A 75 -2.43 14.20 6.79
C ASP A 75 -1.53 12.95 6.83
N GLN A 76 -0.23 13.14 7.02
CA GLN A 76 0.77 12.06 7.10
C GLN A 76 0.74 11.29 8.44
N SER A 77 -0.28 11.51 9.29
CA SER A 77 -0.34 10.94 10.63
C SER A 77 -1.78 10.57 11.02
N PHE A 78 -1.96 9.33 11.47
CA PHE A 78 -3.17 8.83 12.09
C PHE A 78 -2.87 8.42 13.53
N ASN A 79 -3.62 8.93 14.50
CA ASN A 79 -3.36 8.65 15.91
C ASN A 79 -4.64 8.44 16.73
N GLY A 80 -4.98 7.18 16.98
CA GLY A 80 -6.23 6.82 17.63
C GLY A 80 -7.41 6.76 16.67
N ASP A 81 -7.15 6.80 15.36
CA ASP A 81 -8.17 6.92 14.33
C ASP A 81 -8.67 5.56 13.83
N THR A 82 -9.80 5.58 13.15
CA THR A 82 -10.32 4.45 12.39
C THR A 82 -10.46 4.85 10.93
N VAL A 83 -9.94 4.05 10.02
CA VAL A 83 -10.13 4.27 8.57
C VAL A 83 -10.82 3.04 7.99
N ASN A 84 -11.92 3.22 7.27
CA ASN A 84 -12.57 2.19 6.47
C ASN A 84 -12.31 2.50 5.00
N GLY A 85 -11.56 1.64 4.33
CA GLY A 85 -11.16 1.80 2.96
C GLY A 85 -9.64 1.93 2.78
N THR A 86 -9.25 2.45 1.62
CA THR A 86 -7.86 2.52 1.20
C THR A 86 -7.26 3.89 1.44
N ILE A 87 -6.09 3.92 2.08
CA ILE A 87 -5.20 5.08 2.16
C ILE A 87 -4.22 5.00 0.97
N SER A 88 -4.14 6.06 0.16
CA SER A 88 -3.18 6.14 -0.95
C SER A 88 -2.11 7.20 -0.70
N THR A 89 -0.85 6.79 -0.70
CA THR A 89 0.33 7.65 -0.64
C THR A 89 0.83 8.05 -2.02
N TYR A 90 0.06 7.78 -3.09
CA TYR A 90 0.44 8.08 -4.47
C TYR A 90 1.01 9.49 -4.63
N TYR A 91 0.30 10.51 -4.17
CA TYR A 91 0.77 11.90 -4.29
C TYR A 91 1.92 12.22 -3.35
N LEU A 92 1.92 11.69 -2.12
CA LEU A 92 3.05 11.83 -1.20
C LEU A 92 4.38 11.36 -1.81
N ASN A 93 4.36 10.25 -2.55
CA ASN A 93 5.53 9.70 -3.23
C ASN A 93 5.94 10.46 -4.50
N HIS A 94 5.07 11.31 -5.06
CA HIS A 94 5.31 12.02 -6.33
C HIS A 94 5.39 13.55 -6.19
N ASP A 95 5.28 14.11 -4.97
CA ASP A 95 5.28 15.55 -4.66
C ASP A 95 6.69 16.13 -4.50
N TYR A 96 7.57 15.83 -5.47
CA TYR A 96 9.02 15.97 -5.32
C TYR A 96 9.50 17.33 -4.77
N THR A 97 9.72 17.34 -3.47
CA THR A 97 10.49 18.33 -2.73
C THR A 97 11.43 17.51 -1.86
N ASP A 98 12.72 17.77 -1.97
CA ASP A 98 13.91 17.03 -1.48
C ASP A 98 14.00 16.75 0.05
N GLY A 99 12.88 16.51 0.74
CA GLY A 99 12.80 16.35 2.18
C GLY A 99 13.20 17.61 2.96
N THR A 100 13.50 18.73 2.28
CA THR A 100 13.74 20.01 2.93
C THR A 100 12.43 20.78 3.13
N ASN A 101 12.21 21.22 4.38
CA ASN A 101 11.06 21.99 4.88
C ASN A 101 9.90 21.20 5.54
N GLY A 102 10.06 19.91 5.87
CA GLY A 102 9.07 19.15 6.69
C GLY A 102 8.19 18.16 5.91
N ASN A 103 8.43 18.09 4.62
CA ASN A 103 7.97 17.20 3.54
C ASN A 103 8.62 15.81 3.58
N ALA A 104 8.58 15.13 4.73
CA ALA A 104 9.04 13.75 4.77
C ALA A 104 8.14 12.88 3.87
N ASN A 105 8.75 12.03 3.04
CA ASN A 105 8.06 10.96 2.33
C ASN A 105 7.70 9.84 3.32
N GLN A 106 6.77 10.14 4.23
CA GLN A 106 6.50 9.34 5.42
C GLN A 106 5.02 9.31 5.79
N LEU A 107 4.55 8.16 6.27
CA LEU A 107 3.22 7.97 6.85
C LEU A 107 3.34 7.31 8.24
N ASP A 108 2.75 7.93 9.25
CA ASP A 108 2.75 7.45 10.64
C ASP A 108 1.36 6.99 11.09
N ILE A 109 1.23 5.73 11.49
CA ILE A 109 -0.02 5.12 11.99
C ILE A 109 0.19 4.64 13.43
N ALA A 110 -0.42 5.31 14.41
CA ALA A 110 -0.25 4.98 15.82
C ALA A 110 -1.58 4.79 16.56
N ASN A 111 -1.72 3.73 17.35
CA ASN A 111 -2.94 3.49 18.14
C ASN A 111 -4.24 3.44 17.31
N SER A 112 -4.14 3.16 16.01
CA SER A 112 -5.24 3.26 15.06
C SER A 112 -5.69 1.88 14.58
N VAL A 113 -6.88 1.83 14.00
CA VAL A 113 -7.40 0.65 13.29
C VAL A 113 -7.67 1.05 11.85
N ILE A 114 -7.00 0.40 10.91
CA ILE A 114 -7.23 0.59 9.49
C ILE A 114 -7.91 -0.68 9.01
N HIS A 115 -9.17 -0.53 8.63
CA HIS A 115 -9.90 -1.51 7.88
C HIS A 115 -9.67 -1.22 6.41
N GLY A 116 -8.66 -1.86 5.80
CA GLY A 116 -8.47 -1.82 4.35
C GLY A 116 -7.02 -1.97 3.94
N SER A 117 -6.51 -0.96 3.24
CA SER A 117 -5.14 -1.06 2.72
C SER A 117 -4.44 0.27 2.71
N ILE A 118 -3.11 0.23 2.83
CA ILE A 118 -2.22 1.34 2.52
C ILE A 118 -1.56 1.02 1.18
N THR A 119 -1.71 1.90 0.20
CA THR A 119 -1.18 1.72 -1.15
C THR A 119 -0.38 2.93 -1.61
N SER A 120 0.64 2.74 -2.45
CA SER A 120 1.27 3.84 -3.20
C SER A 120 0.68 4.00 -4.61
N ILE A 121 -0.20 3.08 -5.01
CA ILE A 121 -0.79 3.06 -6.35
C ILE A 121 -1.90 4.11 -6.45
N LEU A 122 -2.05 4.67 -7.65
CA LEU A 122 -3.16 5.57 -7.97
C LEU A 122 -4.50 4.82 -7.82
N PRO A 123 -5.41 5.30 -6.95
CA PRO A 123 -6.73 4.73 -6.81
C PRO A 123 -7.49 4.71 -8.12
N GLY A 124 -8.32 3.70 -8.33
CA GLY A 124 -9.03 3.47 -9.57
C GLY A 124 -10.15 2.45 -9.43
N GLY A 125 -10.81 2.13 -10.53
CA GLY A 125 -11.87 1.14 -10.55
C GLY A 125 -12.19 0.65 -11.94
N TYR A 126 -12.94 -0.45 -11.97
CA TYR A 126 -13.31 -1.14 -13.19
C TYR A 126 -14.83 -1.24 -13.31
N LEU A 127 -15.31 -1.03 -14.54
CA LEU A 127 -16.69 -1.33 -14.92
C LEU A 127 -16.83 -2.83 -15.21
N ALA A 128 -17.67 -3.50 -14.41
CA ALA A 128 -18.26 -4.78 -14.80
C ALA A 128 -19.70 -4.55 -15.28
N HIS A 129 -19.89 -4.32 -16.58
CA HIS A 129 -21.23 -4.31 -17.17
C HIS A 129 -21.59 -5.71 -17.64
N ASN A 130 -22.54 -6.37 -16.97
CA ASN A 130 -23.10 -7.66 -17.42
C ASN A 130 -22.03 -8.71 -17.81
N GLY A 131 -20.93 -8.81 -17.06
CA GLY A 131 -19.85 -9.77 -17.31
C GLY A 131 -18.87 -9.40 -18.43
N ALA A 132 -18.89 -8.16 -18.93
CA ALA A 132 -17.86 -7.59 -19.80
C ALA A 132 -17.03 -6.55 -19.03
N TYR A 133 -15.70 -6.67 -19.13
CA TYR A 133 -14.71 -5.75 -18.57
C TYR A 133 -14.59 -4.55 -19.51
N ASP A 134 -15.11 -3.40 -19.09
CA ASP A 134 -15.38 -2.31 -20.05
C ASP A 134 -14.30 -1.23 -20.12
N MET A 135 -13.60 -0.88 -19.02
CA MET A 135 -12.39 -0.01 -18.99
C MET A 135 -11.94 0.27 -17.54
N GLY A 136 -10.64 0.49 -17.32
CA GLY A 136 -10.08 0.94 -16.05
C GLY A 136 -9.97 2.46 -15.97
N TYR A 137 -10.40 3.05 -14.86
CA TYR A 137 -10.32 4.49 -14.59
C TYR A 137 -9.49 4.73 -13.34
N GLY A 138 -8.51 5.63 -13.39
CA GLY A 138 -7.81 6.12 -12.21
C GLY A 138 -8.45 7.40 -11.69
N TYR A 139 -8.69 7.50 -10.38
CA TYR A 139 -9.03 8.73 -9.68
C TYR A 139 -7.83 9.65 -9.68
N ARG A 140 -7.90 10.75 -10.44
CA ARG A 140 -6.91 11.82 -10.42
C ARG A 140 -7.60 13.08 -9.96
N GLN A 141 -7.12 13.67 -8.87
CA GLN A 141 -7.70 14.92 -8.38
C GLN A 141 -7.61 16.04 -9.43
N PRO A 142 -8.67 16.84 -9.64
CA PRO A 142 -8.65 17.94 -10.59
C PRO A 142 -7.58 18.99 -10.27
N GLY A 143 -6.63 19.19 -11.20
CA GLY A 143 -5.57 20.19 -11.06
C GLY A 143 -4.20 19.63 -10.64
N ASP A 144 -4.12 18.34 -10.34
CA ASP A 144 -2.91 17.68 -9.83
C ASP A 144 -1.95 17.23 -10.94
N ALA A 145 -1.70 18.12 -11.90
CA ALA A 145 -0.97 17.83 -13.12
C ALA A 145 0.57 17.79 -12.97
N VAL A 146 1.10 17.99 -11.75
CA VAL A 146 2.54 17.96 -11.48
C VAL A 146 2.84 16.75 -10.61
N ILE A 147 2.87 15.59 -11.26
CA ILE A 147 3.33 14.33 -10.69
C ILE A 147 4.73 14.12 -11.27
N ASP A 148 5.78 14.23 -10.45
CA ASP A 148 7.11 13.78 -10.90
C ASP A 148 7.12 12.26 -10.89
N THR A 149 7.10 11.64 -12.07
CA THR A 149 7.15 10.18 -12.22
C THR A 149 8.59 9.66 -12.35
N THR A 150 9.58 10.54 -12.17
CA THR A 150 10.99 10.16 -12.20
C THR A 150 11.31 9.42 -10.92
N TRP A 151 11.87 8.23 -11.03
CA TRP A 151 12.41 7.53 -9.86
C TRP A 151 13.70 8.19 -9.42
N HIS A 152 13.90 8.41 -8.13
CA HIS A 152 15.15 8.97 -7.60
C HIS A 152 15.72 8.01 -6.56
N ASP A 153 16.94 7.53 -6.81
CA ASP A 153 17.62 6.59 -5.93
C ASP A 153 17.79 7.21 -4.53
N GLY A 154 17.30 6.49 -3.51
CA GLY A 154 17.30 6.93 -2.12
C GLY A 154 16.13 7.82 -1.70
N ASP A 155 15.18 8.14 -2.59
CA ASP A 155 13.86 8.67 -2.18
C ASP A 155 12.97 7.52 -1.68
N VAL A 156 13.20 7.15 -0.42
CA VAL A 156 12.56 5.98 0.20
C VAL A 156 11.34 6.41 1.01
N PHE A 157 10.18 5.88 0.65
CA PHE A 157 8.95 6.05 1.41
C PHE A 157 9.06 5.33 2.77
N THR A 158 8.71 6.01 3.86
CA THR A 158 8.75 5.44 5.21
C THR A 158 7.35 5.23 5.77
N LEU A 159 7.00 3.98 6.09
CA LEU A 159 5.74 3.64 6.76
C LEU A 159 6.00 3.19 8.19
N ASN A 160 5.49 3.93 9.17
CA ASN A 160 5.61 3.57 10.58
C ASN A 160 4.25 3.14 11.14
N ILE A 161 4.16 1.93 11.70
CA ILE A 161 2.95 1.35 12.28
C ILE A 161 3.24 0.96 13.73
N ALA A 162 2.58 1.60 14.68
CA ALA A 162 2.84 1.41 16.11
C ALA A 162 1.55 1.21 16.92
N ASN A 163 1.42 0.07 17.61
CA ASN A 163 0.23 -0.27 18.40
C ASN A 163 -1.08 -0.14 17.60
N SER A 164 -1.04 -0.56 16.33
CA SER A 164 -2.15 -0.40 15.40
C SER A 164 -2.53 -1.74 14.78
N THR A 165 -3.78 -1.86 14.34
CA THR A 165 -4.23 -2.99 13.52
C THR A 165 -4.49 -2.48 12.12
N ILE A 166 -3.89 -3.13 11.12
CA ILE A 166 -4.23 -2.94 9.72
C ILE A 166 -4.67 -4.32 9.24
N ASP A 167 -5.98 -4.50 9.16
CA ASP A 167 -6.55 -5.65 8.49
C ASP A 167 -6.81 -5.30 7.02
N ASP A 168 -7.03 -6.34 6.24
CA ASP A 168 -7.36 -6.30 4.82
C ASP A 168 -8.89 -6.23 4.61
N ASP A 169 -9.70 -5.74 5.55
CA ASP A 169 -11.14 -5.56 5.32
C ASP A 169 -11.41 -4.24 4.58
N TYR A 170 -12.32 -4.16 3.60
CA TYR A 170 -12.64 -2.90 2.87
C TYR A 170 -11.56 -2.43 1.87
N GLU A 171 -10.95 -3.33 1.11
CA GLU A 171 -9.97 -2.98 0.08
C GLU A 171 -10.60 -2.38 -1.18
N ALA A 172 -11.94 -2.34 -1.23
CA ALA A 172 -12.70 -1.90 -2.37
C ALA A 172 -14.10 -1.35 -1.99
N LEU A 173 -14.59 -0.39 -2.80
CA LEU A 173 -15.98 0.06 -2.77
C LEU A 173 -16.83 -0.77 -3.73
N TYR A 174 -17.83 -1.44 -3.17
CA TYR A 174 -18.87 -2.14 -3.90
C TYR A 174 -20.16 -1.36 -3.83
N PHE A 175 -20.81 -1.16 -4.97
CA PHE A 175 -22.11 -0.50 -4.99
C PHE A 175 -22.99 -0.99 -6.14
N THR A 176 -24.30 -0.84 -5.94
CA THR A 176 -25.31 -1.02 -6.99
C THR A 176 -26.01 0.30 -7.19
N ASP A 177 -25.87 0.85 -8.39
CA ASP A 177 -26.63 2.00 -8.86
C ASP A 177 -28.03 1.52 -9.29
N TYR A 178 -29.09 2.14 -8.76
CA TYR A 178 -30.46 1.95 -9.22
C TYR A 178 -31.03 3.26 -9.77
N TYR A 179 -31.23 3.32 -11.09
CA TYR A 179 -31.69 4.54 -11.75
C TYR A 179 -32.92 4.32 -12.62
N LYS A 180 -33.64 5.42 -12.90
CA LYS A 180 -34.78 5.45 -13.82
C LYS A 180 -34.35 5.77 -15.25
N ASP A 181 -34.79 4.94 -16.20
CA ASP A 181 -34.76 5.24 -17.63
C ASP A 181 -36.22 5.28 -18.14
N GLY A 182 -36.80 6.48 -18.13
CA GLY A 182 -38.24 6.66 -18.23
C GLY A 182 -38.97 6.06 -17.03
N ASP A 183 -39.96 5.19 -17.27
CA ASP A 183 -40.72 4.52 -16.21
C ASP A 183 -40.00 3.25 -15.67
N VAL A 184 -38.96 2.77 -16.36
CA VAL A 184 -38.27 1.52 -16.05
C VAL A 184 -37.15 1.78 -15.02
N THR A 185 -37.08 0.97 -13.96
CA THR A 185 -35.90 0.93 -13.10
C THR A 185 -34.86 0.03 -13.73
N LYS A 186 -33.64 0.54 -13.86
CA LYS A 186 -32.45 -0.20 -14.26
C LYS A 186 -31.48 -0.26 -13.09
N SER A 187 -30.49 -1.14 -13.20
CA SER A 187 -29.40 -1.21 -12.23
C SER A 187 -28.08 -1.49 -12.91
N THR A 188 -27.02 -0.96 -12.32
CA THR A 188 -25.62 -1.22 -12.70
C THR A 188 -24.84 -1.53 -11.44
N ASN A 189 -23.97 -2.54 -11.49
CA ASN A 189 -23.07 -2.85 -10.38
C ASN A 189 -21.70 -2.26 -10.69
N GLY A 190 -21.03 -1.73 -9.67
CA GLY A 190 -19.69 -1.13 -9.80
C GLY A 190 -18.75 -1.58 -8.69
N LEU A 191 -17.46 -1.57 -9.02
CA LEU A 191 -16.33 -1.88 -8.15
C LEU A 191 -15.24 -0.82 -8.32
N PHE A 192 -14.75 -0.28 -7.20
CA PHE A 192 -13.50 0.50 -7.15
C PHE A 192 -12.55 -0.16 -6.17
N ASP A 193 -11.33 -0.45 -6.61
CA ASP A 193 -10.31 -1.16 -5.86
C ASP A 193 -8.91 -0.75 -6.31
N VAL A 194 -7.93 -0.85 -5.41
CA VAL A 194 -6.61 -0.21 -5.59
C VAL A 194 -5.47 -0.98 -4.92
N SER A 195 -5.76 -2.15 -4.36
CA SER A 195 -4.78 -3.01 -3.68
C SER A 195 -4.99 -4.47 -4.05
N GLU A 196 -3.98 -5.30 -3.82
CA GLU A 196 -4.02 -6.74 -4.12
C GLU A 196 -4.84 -7.57 -3.09
N GLY A 197 -5.58 -6.94 -2.18
CA GLY A 197 -6.26 -7.62 -1.07
C GLY A 197 -5.38 -7.81 0.17
N VAL A 198 -4.27 -7.06 0.27
CA VAL A 198 -3.38 -7.02 1.44
C VAL A 198 -3.44 -5.67 2.14
N ALA A 199 -3.11 -5.67 3.43
CA ALA A 199 -3.05 -4.48 4.28
C ALA A 199 -2.06 -3.41 3.80
N VAL A 200 -0.94 -3.82 3.18
CA VAL A 200 0.08 -2.90 2.64
C VAL A 200 0.47 -3.34 1.24
N ASN A 201 0.30 -2.48 0.24
CA ASN A 201 0.62 -2.75 -1.17
C ASN A 201 1.41 -1.58 -1.80
N LEU A 202 2.72 -1.70 -1.95
CA LEU A 202 3.57 -0.57 -2.36
C LEU A 202 4.38 -0.89 -3.62
N ASP A 203 4.37 0.03 -4.57
CA ASP A 203 5.16 0.07 -5.80
C ASP A 203 6.27 1.15 -5.77
N VAL A 204 6.72 1.51 -4.56
CA VAL A 204 7.81 2.47 -4.29
C VAL A 204 8.83 1.86 -3.33
N GLU A 205 10.08 2.32 -3.39
CA GLU A 205 11.11 1.92 -2.42
C GLU A 205 10.66 2.26 -1.01
N SER A 206 10.71 1.28 -0.12
CA SER A 206 9.99 1.38 1.15
C SER A 206 10.80 0.94 2.37
N ASN A 207 10.75 1.77 3.41
CA ASN A 207 11.14 1.46 4.79
C ASN A 207 9.89 1.28 5.65
N ILE A 208 9.52 0.04 5.96
CA ILE A 208 8.35 -0.30 6.75
C ILE A 208 8.78 -0.68 8.17
N ASN A 209 8.25 0.01 9.18
CA ASN A 209 8.53 -0.23 10.59
C ASN A 209 7.24 -0.58 11.34
N ILE A 210 7.11 -1.83 11.79
CA ILE A 210 5.94 -2.33 12.53
C ILE A 210 6.36 -2.62 13.97
N SER A 211 5.71 -1.98 14.94
CA SER A 211 6.14 -2.03 16.34
C SER A 211 5.00 -2.02 17.35
N ASN A 212 5.32 -2.29 18.61
CA ASN A 212 4.42 -2.08 19.76
C ASN A 212 3.10 -2.86 19.69
N ASN A 213 3.16 -4.18 19.46
CA ASN A 213 1.98 -5.06 19.41
C ASN A 213 1.02 -4.71 18.26
N SER A 214 1.56 -4.25 17.15
CA SER A 214 0.78 -4.06 15.92
C SER A 214 0.44 -5.40 15.26
N ARG A 215 -0.61 -5.38 14.43
CA ARG A 215 -1.07 -6.50 13.61
C ARG A 215 -1.28 -6.02 12.17
N VAL A 216 -0.70 -6.70 11.20
CA VAL A 216 -0.78 -6.34 9.77
C VAL A 216 -1.11 -7.59 8.95
N ALA A 217 -2.15 -7.52 8.13
CA ALA A 217 -2.63 -8.62 7.27
C ALA A 217 -2.03 -8.56 5.86
N GLY A 218 -0.83 -9.09 5.68
CA GLY A 218 -0.13 -9.13 4.40
C GLY A 218 0.61 -7.84 4.04
N ILE A 219 1.76 -8.00 3.39
CA ILE A 219 2.55 -6.91 2.82
C ILE A 219 3.00 -7.35 1.42
N ALA A 220 2.65 -6.59 0.40
CA ALA A 220 3.10 -6.77 -0.98
C ALA A 220 3.94 -5.56 -1.40
N LEU A 221 5.18 -5.83 -1.84
CA LEU A 221 6.06 -4.83 -2.41
C LEU A 221 6.37 -5.22 -3.85
N SER A 222 6.11 -4.33 -4.78
CA SER A 222 6.49 -4.49 -6.18
C SER A 222 7.53 -3.44 -6.57
N GLN A 223 8.48 -3.80 -7.40
CA GLN A 223 9.36 -2.81 -8.02
C GLN A 223 8.53 -2.00 -9.03
N GLY A 224 8.40 -0.70 -8.75
CA GLY A 224 7.59 0.21 -9.57
C GLY A 224 8.32 0.73 -10.80
N ASN A 225 7.97 1.95 -11.20
CA ASN A 225 8.67 2.64 -12.27
C ASN A 225 10.07 3.04 -11.79
N THR A 226 11.11 2.58 -12.49
CA THR A 226 12.51 2.91 -12.22
C THR A 226 13.12 3.86 -13.27
N TYR A 227 12.31 4.43 -14.16
CA TYR A 227 12.82 5.30 -15.22
C TYR A 227 13.52 6.54 -14.65
N ASN A 228 14.81 6.67 -14.96
CA ASN A 228 15.57 7.89 -14.72
C ASN A 228 16.69 8.05 -15.78
N GLU A 229 16.71 9.19 -16.47
CA GLU A 229 17.72 9.49 -17.51
C GLU A 229 19.14 9.72 -16.95
N ALA A 230 19.28 9.99 -15.66
CA ALA A 230 20.57 10.25 -15.00
C ALA A 230 21.32 8.96 -14.60
N TYR A 231 20.61 7.90 -14.24
CA TYR A 231 21.18 6.67 -13.66
C TYR A 231 21.46 5.59 -14.72
N THR A 232 22.36 5.90 -15.66
CA THR A 232 22.66 5.02 -16.82
C THR A 232 23.94 4.19 -16.69
N THR A 233 24.78 4.44 -15.67
CA THR A 233 26.12 3.80 -15.53
C THR A 233 26.61 3.64 -14.09
N GLU A 234 25.84 4.04 -13.08
CA GLU A 234 26.22 3.98 -11.66
C GLU A 234 25.48 2.83 -10.94
N SER A 235 26.08 2.34 -9.85
CA SER A 235 25.55 1.21 -9.09
C SER A 235 24.36 1.63 -8.22
N HIS A 236 23.13 1.33 -8.65
CA HIS A 236 21.91 1.56 -7.88
C HIS A 236 21.13 0.26 -7.64
N THR A 237 20.40 0.19 -6.53
CA THR A 237 19.55 -0.94 -6.15
C THR A 237 18.22 -0.43 -5.61
N TRP A 238 17.15 -1.17 -5.87
CA TRP A 238 15.85 -0.91 -5.26
C TRP A 238 15.80 -1.57 -3.89
N ASP A 239 15.91 -0.78 -2.83
CA ASP A 239 16.10 -1.30 -1.48
C ASP A 239 14.80 -1.20 -0.64
N ASN A 240 14.20 -2.36 -0.35
CA ASN A 240 13.08 -2.46 0.58
C ASN A 240 13.54 -2.98 1.95
N ASN A 241 13.10 -2.32 3.02
CA ASN A 241 13.38 -2.75 4.39
C ASN A 241 12.09 -2.90 5.20
N ILE A 242 11.89 -4.06 5.81
CA ILE A 242 10.77 -4.34 6.71
C ILE A 242 11.32 -4.69 8.09
N ASN A 243 11.03 -3.88 9.10
CA ASN A 243 11.44 -4.10 10.48
C ASN A 243 10.20 -4.32 11.36
N VAL A 244 10.04 -5.53 11.91
CA VAL A 244 8.89 -5.92 12.73
C VAL A 244 9.33 -6.25 14.15
N SER A 245 8.93 -5.45 15.13
CA SER A 245 9.30 -5.64 16.54
C SER A 245 8.08 -5.80 17.44
N ASN A 246 8.08 -6.85 18.27
CA ASN A 246 6.98 -7.15 19.20
C ASN A 246 5.59 -7.11 18.54
N SER A 247 5.47 -7.57 17.30
CA SER A 247 4.26 -7.42 16.48
C SER A 247 3.97 -8.68 15.68
N THR A 248 2.83 -8.72 14.99
CA THR A 248 2.44 -9.84 14.14
C THR A 248 2.19 -9.37 12.72
N VAL A 249 2.78 -10.06 11.74
CA VAL A 249 2.36 -10.01 10.35
C VAL A 249 1.73 -11.34 10.01
N THR A 250 0.48 -11.32 9.58
CA THR A 250 -0.22 -12.50 9.05
C THR A 250 -0.25 -12.45 7.53
N SER A 251 -0.70 -13.51 6.90
CA SER A 251 -1.13 -13.46 5.51
C SER A 251 -2.21 -12.41 5.31
N GLY A 252 -2.26 -11.86 4.10
CA GLY A 252 -3.42 -11.15 3.59
C GLY A 252 -4.03 -11.94 2.43
N SER A 253 -5.04 -11.39 1.78
CA SER A 253 -5.56 -11.97 0.56
C SER A 253 -4.63 -11.72 -0.63
N ASN A 254 -4.55 -12.68 -1.55
CA ASN A 254 -3.80 -12.54 -2.82
C ASN A 254 -4.68 -11.96 -3.96
N THR A 255 -5.96 -11.71 -3.67
CA THR A 255 -6.92 -11.04 -4.54
C THR A 255 -7.93 -10.32 -3.67
N ILE A 256 -8.45 -9.18 -4.12
CA ILE A 256 -9.54 -8.50 -3.42
C ILE A 256 -10.72 -9.47 -3.16
N LEU A 257 -11.23 -9.46 -1.93
CA LEU A 257 -12.14 -10.48 -1.38
C LEU A 257 -13.37 -10.81 -2.26
N GLU A 258 -13.95 -9.83 -2.96
CA GLU A 258 -15.24 -10.00 -3.68
C GLU A 258 -15.13 -9.87 -5.22
N SER A 259 -13.93 -9.64 -5.78
CA SER A 259 -13.80 -9.28 -7.21
C SER A 259 -13.82 -10.46 -8.19
N SER A 260 -13.46 -11.68 -7.75
CA SER A 260 -13.14 -12.75 -8.70
C SER A 260 -14.07 -13.97 -8.69
N GLY A 261 -14.86 -14.22 -7.64
CA GLY A 261 -15.57 -15.50 -7.48
C GLY A 261 -14.65 -16.74 -7.49
N TYR A 262 -13.34 -16.53 -7.51
CA TYR A 262 -12.24 -17.50 -7.52
C TYR A 262 -11.17 -17.12 -6.48
N GLY A 263 -11.45 -16.13 -5.62
CA GLY A 263 -10.60 -15.75 -4.50
C GLY A 263 -10.35 -16.99 -3.65
N HIS A 264 -9.07 -17.33 -3.48
CA HIS A 264 -8.69 -18.55 -2.78
C HIS A 264 -8.95 -18.38 -1.29
N PHE A 265 -9.87 -19.18 -0.78
CA PHE A 265 -10.25 -19.21 0.63
C PHE A 265 -9.25 -20.03 1.45
N GLY A 266 -8.57 -19.38 2.38
CA GLY A 266 -8.33 -19.97 3.71
C GLY A 266 -9.67 -20.10 4.47
N ASN A 267 -9.71 -20.87 5.55
CA ASN A 267 -10.92 -21.46 6.15
C ASN A 267 -11.98 -20.52 6.83
N SER A 268 -12.15 -19.25 6.47
CA SER A 268 -13.17 -18.37 7.09
C SER A 268 -13.99 -17.48 6.15
N ASP A 269 -15.15 -17.04 6.66
CA ASP A 269 -16.12 -16.13 6.05
C ASP A 269 -15.77 -14.62 6.25
N GLU A 270 -14.63 -14.29 6.88
CA GLU A 270 -14.05 -12.95 7.14
C GLU A 270 -12.50 -13.09 7.24
N PRO A 271 -11.69 -12.04 7.00
CA PRO A 271 -10.23 -12.18 7.02
C PRO A 271 -9.71 -12.55 8.41
N SER A 272 -8.51 -13.16 8.47
CA SER A 272 -7.79 -13.63 9.67
C SER A 272 -7.75 -15.12 10.06
N ASP A 273 -8.51 -16.05 9.44
CA ASP A 273 -8.45 -17.49 9.80
C ASP A 273 -7.47 -18.33 8.95
N TYR A 274 -6.40 -17.68 8.49
CA TYR A 274 -5.43 -18.14 7.49
C TYR A 274 -4.76 -19.50 7.80
N THR A 275 -5.48 -20.58 7.45
CA THR A 275 -4.99 -21.96 7.46
C THR A 275 -5.29 -22.62 6.11
N GLY A 276 -4.35 -22.56 5.16
CA GLY A 276 -4.47 -23.24 3.87
C GLY A 276 -3.55 -22.65 2.77
N PRO A 277 -3.35 -23.35 1.64
CA PRO A 277 -2.49 -22.86 0.54
C PRO A 277 -2.97 -21.53 -0.05
N GLY A 278 -2.04 -20.59 -0.32
CA GLY A 278 -2.35 -19.26 -0.88
C GLY A 278 -2.36 -18.14 0.16
N ASP A 279 -1.77 -18.40 1.33
CA ASP A 279 -1.69 -17.54 2.51
C ASP A 279 -0.39 -16.72 2.52
N VAL A 280 -0.21 -15.80 1.57
CA VAL A 280 1.04 -15.01 1.48
C VAL A 280 1.02 -13.86 2.50
N ALA A 281 1.99 -13.87 3.42
CA ALA A 281 2.23 -12.81 4.41
C ALA A 281 3.17 -11.73 3.91
N LEU A 282 4.17 -12.11 3.12
CA LEU A 282 5.08 -11.17 2.46
C LEU A 282 5.19 -11.56 0.98
N SER A 283 4.92 -10.61 0.10
CA SER A 283 5.14 -10.75 -1.34
C SER A 283 6.12 -9.70 -1.81
N PHE A 284 7.08 -10.13 -2.63
CA PHE A 284 8.05 -9.27 -3.27
C PHE A 284 8.05 -9.58 -4.76
N GLN A 285 7.75 -8.59 -5.59
CA GLN A 285 7.62 -8.74 -7.05
C GLN A 285 8.59 -7.80 -7.77
N ASP A 286 9.60 -8.37 -8.40
CA ASP A 286 10.53 -7.66 -9.28
C ASP A 286 9.85 -7.22 -10.59
N SER A 287 10.44 -6.25 -11.28
CA SER A 287 10.01 -5.75 -12.57
C SER A 287 11.04 -6.05 -13.65
N SER A 288 10.68 -6.91 -14.61
CA SER A 288 11.54 -7.22 -15.78
C SER A 288 11.88 -6.02 -16.67
N SER A 289 11.22 -4.87 -16.48
CA SER A 289 11.55 -3.61 -17.15
C SER A 289 12.55 -2.74 -16.39
N SER A 290 12.87 -3.09 -15.15
CA SER A 290 13.85 -2.37 -14.34
C SER A 290 15.27 -2.76 -14.70
N ASP A 291 16.16 -1.78 -14.67
CA ASP A 291 17.60 -1.97 -14.83
C ASP A 291 18.30 -2.26 -13.48
N TYR A 292 17.59 -2.21 -12.36
CA TYR A 292 18.17 -2.24 -11.01
C TYR A 292 17.73 -3.47 -10.23
N ALA A 293 18.66 -4.16 -9.58
CA ALA A 293 18.32 -5.27 -8.70
C ALA A 293 17.42 -4.83 -7.54
N MET A 294 16.42 -5.65 -7.23
CA MET A 294 15.55 -5.49 -6.07
C MET A 294 16.14 -6.20 -4.85
N LYS A 295 16.49 -5.46 -3.80
CA LYS A 295 17.02 -5.98 -2.54
C LYS A 295 15.98 -5.84 -1.45
N ASN A 296 15.58 -6.95 -0.87
CA ASN A 296 14.52 -7.00 0.14
C ASN A 296 15.09 -7.49 1.48
N ASN A 297 14.99 -6.68 2.53
CA ASN A 297 15.49 -7.01 3.86
C ASN A 297 14.35 -7.01 4.88
N ALA A 298 13.97 -8.18 5.37
CA ALA A 298 12.92 -8.36 6.36
C ALA A 298 13.48 -8.89 7.68
N TYR A 299 13.28 -8.13 8.76
CA TYR A 299 13.77 -8.45 10.09
C TYR A 299 12.63 -8.47 11.11
N PHE A 300 12.40 -9.62 11.73
CA PHE A 300 11.40 -9.83 12.76
C PHE A 300 12.09 -10.07 14.11
N SER A 301 11.84 -9.23 15.11
CA SER A 301 12.37 -9.39 16.47
C SER A 301 11.26 -9.50 17.50
N ASN A 302 11.23 -10.61 18.25
CA ASN A 302 10.15 -10.92 19.20
C ASN A 302 8.76 -10.84 18.54
N SER A 303 8.67 -11.25 17.28
CA SER A 303 7.52 -11.02 16.42
C SER A 303 7.06 -12.33 15.78
N THR A 304 5.83 -12.35 15.29
CA THR A 304 5.29 -13.53 14.60
C THR A 304 5.07 -13.19 13.13
N LEU A 305 5.58 -14.03 12.23
CA LEU A 305 5.23 -14.06 10.82
C LEU A 305 4.38 -15.31 10.59
N MET A 306 3.14 -15.14 10.14
CA MET A 306 2.18 -16.23 9.94
C MET A 306 1.70 -16.24 8.48
N GLY A 307 2.18 -17.20 7.69
CA GLY A 307 1.86 -17.32 6.27
C GLY A 307 3.11 -17.57 5.44
N ASP A 308 2.92 -17.75 4.14
CA ASP A 308 3.94 -17.93 3.13
C ASP A 308 4.70 -16.62 2.83
N VAL A 309 5.92 -16.77 2.34
CA VAL A 309 6.73 -15.66 1.80
C VAL A 309 6.97 -15.94 0.33
N ALA A 310 6.46 -15.07 -0.52
CA ALA A 310 6.60 -15.15 -1.97
C ALA A 310 7.67 -14.16 -2.43
N PHE A 311 8.60 -14.65 -3.25
CA PHE A 311 9.62 -13.83 -3.91
C PHE A 311 9.62 -14.18 -5.39
N THR A 312 9.20 -13.22 -6.21
CA THR A 312 9.18 -13.32 -7.66
C THR A 312 10.26 -12.39 -8.19
N SER A 313 11.28 -12.96 -8.82
CA SER A 313 12.40 -12.26 -9.42
C SER A 313 12.45 -12.55 -10.92
N THR A 314 12.84 -11.56 -11.71
CA THR A 314 13.13 -11.71 -13.13
C THR A 314 14.56 -11.27 -13.43
N TRP A 315 15.04 -11.53 -14.65
CA TRP A 315 16.27 -10.89 -15.07
C TRP A 315 15.96 -9.43 -15.40
N ASN A 316 16.74 -8.51 -14.82
CA ASN A 316 16.65 -7.08 -15.07
C ASN A 316 16.84 -6.77 -16.57
N ALA A 317 16.26 -5.65 -17.02
CA ALA A 317 16.15 -5.31 -18.44
C ALA A 317 17.51 -5.17 -19.17
N ASN A 318 18.56 -4.80 -18.44
CA ASN A 318 19.92 -4.66 -18.93
C ASN A 318 20.76 -5.96 -18.88
N PHE A 319 20.22 -7.05 -18.32
CA PHE A 319 20.91 -8.33 -18.29
C PHE A 319 20.99 -8.94 -19.70
N ASP A 320 22.21 -9.18 -20.18
CA ASP A 320 22.46 -9.81 -21.48
C ASP A 320 23.17 -11.16 -21.29
N PRO A 321 22.48 -12.31 -21.45
CA PRO A 321 23.09 -13.62 -21.25
C PRO A 321 24.17 -13.97 -22.28
N ILE A 322 24.22 -13.28 -23.42
CA ILE A 322 25.24 -13.47 -24.47
C ILE A 322 26.36 -12.42 -24.33
N GLY A 323 26.07 -11.34 -23.60
CA GLY A 323 26.94 -10.22 -23.32
C GLY A 323 27.06 -9.25 -24.50
N HIS A 324 27.25 -7.97 -24.16
CA HIS A 324 27.62 -6.94 -25.12
C HIS A 324 28.86 -6.19 -24.65
N ASP A 325 29.68 -5.75 -25.60
CA ASP A 325 30.86 -4.94 -25.33
C ASP A 325 30.41 -3.51 -24.99
N SER A 326 30.06 -3.32 -23.72
CA SER A 326 29.47 -2.09 -23.18
C SER A 326 30.47 -0.92 -23.15
N ASN A 327 31.76 -1.23 -23.02
CA ASN A 327 32.84 -0.27 -22.80
C ASN A 327 33.80 -0.12 -24.01
N GLY A 328 33.62 -0.92 -25.07
CA GLY A 328 34.38 -0.87 -26.31
C GLY A 328 35.77 -1.51 -26.23
N ASP A 329 36.03 -2.40 -25.27
CA ASP A 329 37.31 -3.09 -25.06
C ASP A 329 37.40 -4.46 -25.77
N ASN A 330 36.36 -4.83 -26.54
CA ASN A 330 36.19 -6.10 -27.23
C ASN A 330 35.99 -7.32 -26.32
N VAL A 331 35.65 -7.12 -25.05
CA VAL A 331 35.25 -8.17 -24.11
C VAL A 331 33.74 -8.06 -23.87
N PRO A 332 32.94 -9.11 -24.18
CA PRO A 332 31.52 -9.10 -23.87
C PRO A 332 31.27 -9.11 -22.35
N ASP A 333 30.48 -8.16 -21.87
CA ASP A 333 30.03 -8.10 -20.49
C ASP A 333 28.59 -8.60 -20.39
N THR A 334 28.32 -9.59 -19.53
CA THR A 334 26.96 -10.10 -19.27
C THR A 334 26.17 -9.22 -18.30
N ASN A 335 26.88 -8.36 -17.57
CA ASN A 335 26.30 -7.50 -16.55
C ASN A 335 25.73 -6.19 -17.11
N GLY A 336 25.66 -6.01 -18.44
CA GLY A 336 25.07 -4.81 -19.02
C GLY A 336 25.89 -3.52 -18.84
N GLY A 337 27.18 -3.62 -18.57
CA GLY A 337 28.07 -2.47 -18.32
C GLY A 337 28.19 -2.06 -16.86
N TRP A 338 27.64 -2.86 -15.94
CA TRP A 338 27.76 -2.66 -14.50
C TRP A 338 29.15 -3.06 -13.97
N ALA A 339 29.47 -2.67 -12.74
CA ALA A 339 30.79 -2.99 -12.15
C ALA A 339 30.95 -4.49 -11.84
N ASP A 340 29.87 -5.19 -11.50
CA ASP A 340 29.84 -6.63 -11.24
C ASP A 340 28.44 -7.22 -11.44
N ASP A 341 28.35 -8.55 -11.64
CA ASP A 341 27.09 -9.27 -11.87
C ASP A 341 26.13 -9.23 -10.67
N GLY A 342 26.62 -9.01 -9.44
CA GLY A 342 25.82 -8.99 -8.20
C GLY A 342 24.87 -7.78 -8.09
N LEU A 343 25.11 -6.77 -8.92
CA LEU A 343 24.24 -5.60 -9.07
C LEU A 343 22.99 -5.88 -9.92
N ASN A 344 22.94 -7.04 -10.59
CA ASN A 344 21.78 -7.53 -11.36
C ASN A 344 21.11 -8.75 -10.69
N VAL A 345 21.33 -8.96 -9.40
CA VAL A 345 20.78 -10.10 -8.67
C VAL A 345 19.76 -9.59 -7.67
N ASP A 346 18.49 -9.93 -7.86
CA ASP A 346 17.50 -9.66 -6.83
C ASP A 346 17.74 -10.54 -5.59
N GLU A 347 17.49 -9.98 -4.41
CA GLU A 347 17.74 -10.65 -3.14
C GLU A 347 16.57 -10.52 -2.17
N LEU A 348 16.36 -11.57 -1.38
CA LEU A 348 15.50 -11.55 -0.20
C LEU A 348 16.28 -12.09 1.00
N ASN A 349 16.51 -11.21 1.98
CA ASN A 349 17.07 -11.52 3.28
C ASN A 349 15.94 -11.51 4.33
N LEU A 350 15.56 -12.67 4.85
CA LEU A 350 14.55 -12.80 5.91
C LEU A 350 15.20 -13.32 7.20
N THR A 351 15.07 -12.57 8.29
CA THR A 351 15.57 -12.94 9.62
C THR A 351 14.44 -12.97 10.64
N LEU A 352 14.30 -14.10 11.34
CA LEU A 352 13.37 -14.28 12.47
C LEU A 352 14.17 -14.44 13.77
N ASP A 353 14.23 -13.38 14.58
CA ASP A 353 14.91 -13.30 15.87
C ASP A 353 13.91 -13.31 17.03
N ASN A 354 13.44 -14.51 17.38
CA ASN A 354 12.35 -14.74 18.34
C ASN A 354 12.84 -15.21 19.72
N GLY A 355 13.84 -14.49 20.26
CA GLY A 355 14.51 -14.80 21.54
C GLY A 355 13.62 -14.99 22.77
#